data_AF-A0A4Y2C2F2-F1
#
_entry.id   AF-A0A4Y2C2F2-F1
#
_cell.length_a   1.000
_cell.length_b   1.000
_cell.length_c   1.000
_cell.angle_alpha   90.00
_cell.angle_beta   90.00
_cell.angle_gamma   90.00
#
_symmetry.space_group_name_H-M   'P 1'
#
loop_
_entity.id
_entity.type
_entity.pdbx_description
1 polymer ?
#
loop_
_entity_poly.entity_id
_entity_poly.type
_entity_poly.pdbx_seq_one_letter_code
_entity_poly.pdbx_strand_id
1 'polypeptide(L)'
;MELDQSDDGHGFLVNGHRYDPEALDSDPLLNRINEWDYPIFELKEQAKDLILSQMCYKVFREVGLFEAFKIPIHEFLNYFHALESGYREKP
;
A
#
# COMPACT_ATOMS: atom_id res chain seq x y z
N MET A 1 -24.70 -8.33 10.89
CA MET A 1 -23.59 -8.55 11.84
C MET A 1 -22.39 -8.83 10.95
N GLU A 2 -21.84 -7.77 10.36
CA GLU A 2 -20.60 -7.86 9.60
C GLU A 2 -19.49 -8.15 10.60
N LEU A 3 -18.76 -9.24 10.34
CA LEU A 3 -17.62 -9.64 11.15
C LEU A 3 -16.53 -8.60 10.92
N ASP A 4 -16.36 -7.75 11.92
CA ASP A 4 -15.15 -6.99 12.21
C ASP A 4 -13.98 -7.98 12.21
N GLN A 5 -13.31 -8.09 11.05
CA GLN A 5 -12.08 -8.85 10.91
C GLN A 5 -10.97 -8.00 11.53
N SER A 6 -10.89 -8.15 12.85
CA SER A 6 -9.75 -7.93 13.72
C SER A 6 -8.66 -7.02 13.16
N ASP A 7 -8.77 -5.76 13.57
CA ASP A 7 -7.63 -4.90 13.87
C ASP A 7 -6.75 -5.58 14.94
N ASP A 8 -5.92 -6.56 14.54
CA ASP A 8 -4.82 -7.06 15.38
C ASP A 8 -3.61 -6.11 15.31
N GLY A 9 -3.85 -4.81 15.54
CA GLY A 9 -2.92 -3.78 16.05
C GLY A 9 -1.60 -3.53 15.31
N HIS A 10 -1.30 -4.24 14.23
CA HIS A 10 0.03 -4.26 13.62
C HIS A 10 0.02 -4.25 12.08
N GLY A 11 -1.15 -4.25 11.43
CA GLY A 11 -1.26 -4.20 9.97
C GLY A 11 -2.25 -5.17 9.34
N PHE A 12 -2.52 -4.94 8.05
CA PHE A 12 -3.50 -5.65 7.23
C PHE A 12 -2.90 -6.87 6.53
N LEU A 13 -3.57 -8.02 6.59
CA LEU A 13 -3.21 -9.21 5.82
C LEU A 13 -4.03 -9.27 4.52
N VAL A 14 -3.32 -9.38 3.40
CA VAL A 14 -3.88 -9.47 2.04
C VAL A 14 -3.13 -10.55 1.27
N ASN A 15 -3.81 -11.65 0.92
CA ASN A 15 -3.22 -12.78 0.18
C ASN A 15 -1.85 -13.26 0.73
N GLY A 16 -1.70 -13.33 2.05
CA GLY A 16 -0.44 -13.74 2.71
C GLY A 16 0.64 -12.65 2.81
N HIS A 17 0.38 -11.45 2.31
CA HIS A 17 1.24 -10.28 2.45
C HIS A 17 0.72 -9.38 3.57
N ARG A 18 1.62 -8.91 4.42
CA ARG A 18 1.30 -7.98 5.52
C ARG A 18 1.63 -6.56 5.08
N TYR A 19 0.66 -5.67 5.20
CA TYR A 19 0.81 -4.23 5.07
C TYR A 19 0.73 -3.61 6.45
N ASP A 20 1.81 -3.01 6.93
CA ASP A 20 1.85 -2.29 8.19
C ASP A 20 1.74 -0.78 7.90
N PRO A 21 0.59 -0.13 8.18
CA PRO A 21 0.40 1.29 7.93
C PRO A 21 1.45 2.18 8.59
N GLU A 22 1.90 1.84 9.81
CA GLU A 22 2.89 2.64 10.53
C GLU A 22 4.27 2.51 9.86
N ALA A 23 4.64 1.30 9.44
CA ALA A 23 5.86 1.08 8.68
C ALA A 23 5.82 1.80 7.32
N LEU A 24 4.69 1.77 6.61
CA LEU A 24 4.52 2.45 5.33
C LEU A 24 4.51 3.98 5.46
N ASP A 25 3.89 4.50 6.52
CA ASP A 25 3.86 5.94 6.80
C ASP A 25 5.27 6.46 7.17
N SER A 26 6.09 5.65 7.85
CA SER A 26 7.46 5.99 8.26
C SER A 26 8.56 5.60 7.26
N ASP A 27 8.22 4.92 6.16
CA ASP A 27 9.20 4.45 5.18
C ASP A 27 9.92 5.62 4.46
N PRO A 28 11.26 5.66 4.48
CA PRO A 28 12.02 6.79 3.94
C PRO A 28 11.95 6.90 2.42
N LEU A 29 11.77 5.80 1.69
CA LEU A 29 11.61 5.82 0.24
C LEU A 29 10.19 6.21 -0.14
N LEU A 30 9.16 5.71 0.54
CA LEU A 30 7.77 6.13 0.31
C LEU A 30 7.54 7.60 0.67
N ASN A 31 8.26 8.15 1.65
CA ASN A 31 8.19 9.57 1.99
C ASN A 31 8.78 10.51 0.93
N ARG A 32 9.44 9.96 -0.10
CA ARG A 32 10.07 10.72 -1.20
C ARG A 32 9.24 10.70 -2.49
N ILE A 33 8.02 10.16 -2.49
CA ILE A 33 7.19 9.96 -3.70
C ILE A 33 6.84 11.25 -4.47
N ASN A 34 7.05 12.43 -3.87
CA ASN A 34 6.86 13.74 -4.48
C ASN A 34 8.12 14.27 -5.19
N GLU A 35 9.26 13.57 -5.09
CA GLU A 35 10.50 13.94 -5.77
C GLU A 35 10.41 13.67 -7.28
N TRP A 36 11.00 14.57 -8.08
CA TRP A 36 11.09 14.38 -9.53
C TRP A 36 12.05 13.25 -9.91
N ASP A 37 13.21 13.20 -9.26
CA ASP A 37 14.23 12.17 -9.47
C ASP A 37 14.07 11.04 -8.43
N TYR A 38 12.89 10.43 -8.42
CA TYR A 38 12.50 9.44 -7.42
C TYR A 38 13.27 8.13 -7.59
N PRO A 39 13.90 7.56 -6.53
CA PRO A 39 14.64 6.30 -6.61
C PRO A 39 13.70 5.08 -6.67
N ILE A 40 12.93 4.96 -7.75
CA ILE A 40 11.88 3.94 -7.92
C ILE A 40 12.43 2.50 -7.85
N PHE A 41 13.66 2.28 -8.32
CA PHE A 41 14.27 0.95 -8.31
C PHE A 41 14.71 0.51 -6.92
N GLU A 42 15.18 1.44 -6.08
CA GLU A 42 15.46 1.16 -4.66
C GLU A 42 14.17 0.77 -3.93
N LEU A 43 13.08 1.51 -4.19
CA LEU A 43 11.77 1.15 -3.63
C LEU A 43 11.34 -0.23 -4.11
N LYS A 44 11.51 -0.54 -5.40
CA LYS A 44 11.14 -1.85 -5.97
C LYS A 44 11.86 -2.99 -5.25
N GLU A 45 13.16 -2.85 -4.97
CA GLU A 45 13.94 -3.87 -4.27
C GLU A 45 13.42 -4.11 -2.85
N GLN A 46 13.01 -3.04 -2.15
CA GLN A 46 12.46 -3.13 -0.80
C GLN A 46 11.02 -3.67 -0.78
N ALA A 47 10.16 -3.15 -1.66
CA ALA A 47 8.73 -3.48 -1.73
C ALA A 47 8.47 -4.83 -2.41
N LYS A 48 9.48 -5.41 -3.08
CA LYS A 48 9.38 -6.65 -3.87
C LYS A 48 8.26 -6.54 -4.90
N ASP A 49 7.23 -7.36 -4.75
CA ASP A 49 6.09 -7.40 -5.65
C ASP A 49 4.90 -6.58 -5.16
N LEU A 50 5.12 -5.68 -4.19
CA LEU A 50 4.08 -4.85 -3.55
C LEU A 50 4.25 -3.35 -3.82
N ILE A 51 5.10 -2.97 -4.78
CA ILE A 51 5.43 -1.57 -5.07
C ILE A 51 4.20 -0.73 -5.45
N LEU A 52 3.32 -1.23 -6.32
CA LEU A 52 2.13 -0.51 -6.77
C LEU A 52 1.17 -0.29 -5.61
N SER A 53 0.86 -1.35 -4.85
CA SER A 53 -0.06 -1.25 -3.72
C SER A 53 0.46 -0.33 -2.61
N GLN A 54 1.77 -0.39 -2.29
CA GLN A 54 2.40 0.50 -1.32
C GLN A 54 2.45 1.96 -1.79
N MET A 55 2.82 2.22 -3.04
CA MET A 55 2.82 3.58 -3.60
C MET A 55 1.42 4.18 -3.65
N CYS A 56 0.41 3.41 -4.08
CA CYS A 56 -0.98 3.87 -4.10
C CYS A 56 -1.49 4.17 -2.70
N TYR A 57 -1.17 3.33 -1.71
CA TYR A 57 -1.46 3.61 -0.30
C TYR A 57 -0.83 4.95 0.11
N LYS A 58 0.46 5.13 -0.12
CA LYS A 58 1.17 6.36 0.28
C LYS A 58 0.60 7.61 -0.37
N VAL A 59 0.35 7.59 -1.69
CA VAL A 59 -0.28 8.72 -2.40
C VAL A 59 -1.62 9.07 -1.77
N PHE A 60 -2.51 8.10 -1.57
CA PHE A 60 -3.84 8.34 -1.01
C PHE A 60 -3.79 8.84 0.44
N ARG A 61 -2.80 8.41 1.23
CA ARG A 61 -2.53 8.94 2.57
C ARG A 61 -2.10 10.40 2.53
N GLU A 62 -1.07 10.71 1.74
CA GLU A 62 -0.50 12.06 1.64
C GLU A 62 -1.51 13.10 1.15
N VAL A 63 -2.37 12.73 0.20
CA VAL A 63 -3.39 13.65 -0.33
C VAL A 63 -4.70 13.63 0.48
N GLY A 64 -4.77 12.88 1.58
CA GLY A 64 -5.93 12.84 2.48
C GLY A 64 -7.18 12.15 1.91
N LEU A 65 -7.05 11.35 0.85
CA LEU A 65 -8.19 10.74 0.15
C LEU A 65 -8.92 9.69 1.00
N PHE A 66 -8.19 8.95 1.84
CA PHE A 66 -8.80 7.97 2.74
C PHE A 66 -9.81 8.63 3.68
N GLU A 67 -9.44 9.74 4.30
CA GLU A 67 -10.30 10.47 5.23
C GLU A 67 -11.45 11.18 4.49
N ALA A 68 -11.14 11.83 3.37
CA ALA A 68 -12.10 12.62 2.60
C ALA A 68 -13.26 11.75 2.06
N PHE A 69 -12.93 10.55 1.58
CA PHE A 69 -13.91 9.65 0.95
C PHE A 69 -14.32 8.46 1.84
N LYS A 70 -13.82 8.39 3.07
CA LYS A 70 -14.02 7.25 3.99
C LYS A 70 -13.69 5.92 3.32
N ILE A 71 -12.60 5.90 2.54
CA ILE A 71 -12.11 4.70 1.88
C ILE A 71 -11.54 3.78 2.96
N PRO A 72 -12.04 2.54 3.09
CA PRO A 72 -11.50 1.62 4.06
C PRO A 72 -10.18 1.02 3.53
N ILE A 73 -9.15 1.03 4.37
CA ILE A 73 -7.76 0.77 3.95
C ILE A 73 -7.57 -0.69 3.54
N HIS A 74 -8.22 -1.64 4.23
CA HIS A 74 -8.08 -3.06 3.92
C HIS A 74 -8.57 -3.40 2.52
N GLU A 75 -9.75 -2.93 2.15
CA GLU A 75 -10.36 -3.15 0.83
C GLU A 75 -9.57 -2.44 -0.25
N PHE A 76 -9.07 -1.24 0.02
CA PHE A 76 -8.15 -0.54 -0.87
C PHE A 76 -6.90 -1.37 -1.16
N LEU A 77 -6.24 -1.90 -0.11
CA LEU A 77 -5.05 -2.73 -0.24
C LEU A 77 -5.36 -4.04 -0.96
N ASN A 78 -6.49 -4.68 -0.67
CA ASN A 78 -6.96 -5.86 -1.40
C ASN A 78 -7.12 -5.58 -2.90
N TYR A 79 -7.78 -4.47 -3.25
CA TYR A 79 -8.00 -4.09 -4.65
C TYR A 79 -6.68 -3.83 -5.38
N PHE A 80 -5.80 -3.01 -4.81
CA PHE A 80 -4.53 -2.67 -5.45
C PHE A 80 -3.56 -3.86 -5.49
N HIS A 81 -3.59 -4.76 -4.49
CA HIS A 81 -2.82 -6.00 -4.53
C HIS A 81 -3.28 -6.94 -5.66
N ALA A 82 -4.60 -7.08 -5.85
CA ALA A 82 -5.15 -7.87 -6.95
C ALA A 82 -4.77 -7.27 -8.31
N LEU A 83 -4.86 -5.95 -8.44
CA LEU A 83 -4.44 -5.22 -9.65
C LEU A 83 -2.94 -5.42 -9.93
N GLU A 84 -2.11 -5.26 -8.90
CA GLU A 84 -0.65 -5.45 -8.97
C GLU A 84 -0.26 -6.86 -9.39
N SER A 85 -0.92 -7.88 -8.82
CA SER A 85 -0.70 -9.27 -9.18
C SER A 85 -0.93 -9.53 -10.68
N GLY A 86 -1.91 -8.84 -11.28
CA GLY A 86 -2.20 -8.92 -12.71
C GLY A 86 -1.12 -8.32 -13.63
N TYR A 87 -0.18 -7.52 -13.11
CA TYR A 87 0.96 -7.02 -13.90
C TYR A 87 2.12 -8.02 -13.99
N ARG A 88 2.18 -9.02 -13.10
CA ARG A 88 3.29 -9.97 -13.02
C ARG A 88 3.30 -10.99 -14.17
N GLU A 89 2.16 -11.21 -14.81
CA GLU A 89 2.02 -12.12 -15.95
C GLU A 89 2.25 -11.44 -17.31
N LYS A 90 2.64 -10.16 -17.33
CA LYS A 90 2.98 -9.46 -18.58
C LYS A 90 4.42 -9.82 -19.00
N PRO A 91 4.64 -10.24 -20.27
CA PRO A 91 5.96 -10.61 -20.77
C PRO A 91 6.98 -9.47 -20.77
#